data_AF-A0A0M5IU05-F1
#
_entry.id   AF-A0A0M5IU05-F1
#
_cell.length_a   1.000
_cell.length_b   1.000
_cell.length_c   1.000
_cell.angle_alpha   90.00
_cell.angle_beta   90.00
_cell.angle_gamma   90.00
#
_symmetry.space_group_name_H-M   'P 1'
#
loop_
_entity.id
_entity.type
_entity.pdbx_description
1 polymer ?
#
loop_
_entity_poly.entity_id
_entity_poly.type
_entity_poly.pdbx_seq_one_letter_code
_entity_poly.pdbx_strand_id
1 'polypeptide(L)'
;MEEHGVGWCQCDKDPVTGKAPHPVNKPLVTKHIISALGDVPEVMSNQDISKVVVDLWKFDTITPPIAEALMRSVKAVNGDMHPQYPTATAMAAIKHFSNTYDEQI
;
A
#
# COMPACT_ATOMS: atom_id res chain seq x y z
N MET A 1 -26.47 -0.10 -10.92
CA MET A 1 -25.91 0.42 -9.66
C MET A 1 -24.42 0.44 -9.83
N GLU A 2 -23.84 1.62 -9.98
CA GLU A 2 -22.41 1.83 -10.20
C GLU A 2 -21.65 1.64 -8.88
N GLU A 3 -20.73 0.68 -8.88
CA GLU A 3 -19.87 0.39 -7.74
C GLU A 3 -18.73 1.42 -7.69
N HIS A 4 -18.94 2.53 -7.00
CA HIS A 4 -17.90 3.55 -6.71
C HIS A 4 -16.85 3.07 -5.68
N GLY A 5 -16.60 1.77 -5.60
CA GLY A 5 -15.49 1.21 -4.83
C GLY A 5 -14.36 0.90 -5.79
N VAL A 6 -13.22 1.57 -5.66
CA VAL A 6 -12.01 1.26 -6.43
C VAL A 6 -11.80 -0.26 -6.38
N GLY A 7 -12.02 -0.93 -7.51
CA GLY A 7 -11.92 -2.38 -7.61
C GLY A 7 -10.57 -2.82 -7.11
N TRP A 8 -10.53 -3.83 -6.24
CA TRP A 8 -9.36 -4.29 -5.51
C TRP A 8 -8.32 -5.02 -6.42
N CYS A 9 -8.01 -4.47 -7.59
CA CYS A 9 -7.24 -4.97 -8.75
C CYS A 9 -7.85 -6.15 -9.53
N GLN A 10 -7.71 -6.08 -10.86
CA GLN A 10 -7.91 -7.15 -11.86
C GLN A 10 -6.56 -7.57 -12.49
N CYS A 11 -5.49 -7.61 -11.68
CA CYS A 11 -4.16 -7.97 -12.13
C CYS A 11 -4.13 -9.48 -12.49
N ASP A 12 -3.71 -9.85 -13.71
CA ASP A 12 -3.54 -11.25 -14.10
C ASP A 12 -2.45 -11.95 -13.27
N LYS A 13 -2.59 -13.26 -13.09
CA LYS A 13 -1.66 -14.11 -12.34
C LYS A 13 -0.27 -14.08 -12.97
N ASP A 14 0.76 -14.09 -12.14
CA ASP A 14 2.15 -14.27 -12.54
C ASP A 14 2.27 -15.52 -13.45
N PRO A 15 2.80 -15.39 -14.68
CA PRO A 15 2.77 -16.48 -15.67
C PRO A 15 3.79 -17.59 -15.41
N VAL A 16 4.74 -17.40 -14.47
CA VAL A 16 5.77 -18.39 -14.11
C VAL A 16 5.32 -19.23 -12.92
N THR A 17 4.60 -18.61 -11.97
CA THR A 17 4.19 -19.22 -10.70
C THR A 17 2.70 -19.50 -10.60
N GLY A 18 1.88 -18.92 -11.50
CA GLY A 18 0.42 -19.05 -11.53
C GLY A 18 -0.30 -18.38 -10.35
N LYS A 19 0.40 -17.54 -9.56
CA LYS A 19 -0.13 -16.87 -8.37
C LYS A 19 -0.43 -15.40 -8.65
N ALA A 20 -1.44 -14.83 -7.99
CA ALA A 20 -1.60 -13.38 -7.97
C ALA A 20 -0.36 -12.78 -7.29
N PRO A 21 0.27 -11.72 -7.85
CA PRO A 21 1.63 -11.33 -7.49
C PRO A 21 1.83 -11.20 -5.98
N HIS A 22 0.90 -10.59 -5.21
CA HIS A 22 1.02 -10.57 -3.74
C HIS A 22 -0.34 -10.64 -2.99
N PRO A 23 -0.44 -11.38 -1.87
CA PRO A 23 -1.66 -11.56 -1.07
C PRO A 23 -1.99 -10.36 -0.15
N VAL A 24 -1.71 -9.13 -0.57
CA VAL A 24 -2.00 -7.92 0.23
C VAL A 24 -3.50 -7.60 0.16
N ASN A 25 -4.22 -8.05 1.18
CA ASN A 25 -5.65 -7.88 1.33
C ASN A 25 -6.00 -6.90 2.48
N LYS A 26 -7.28 -6.47 2.55
CA LYS A 26 -7.74 -5.50 3.55
C LYS A 26 -7.43 -5.96 4.98
N PRO A 27 -7.73 -7.21 5.39
CA PRO A 27 -7.41 -7.66 6.74
C PRO A 27 -5.92 -7.61 7.07
N LEU A 28 -5.05 -7.98 6.11
CA LEU A 28 -3.60 -7.94 6.30
C LEU A 28 -3.12 -6.51 6.50
N VAL A 29 -3.51 -5.57 5.62
CA VAL A 29 -3.13 -4.17 5.75
C VAL A 29 -3.65 -3.60 7.07
N THR A 30 -4.89 -3.87 7.46
CA THR A 30 -5.45 -3.42 8.75
C THR A 30 -4.67 -3.97 9.94
N LYS A 31 -4.27 -5.25 9.91
CA LYS A 31 -3.42 -5.84 10.95
C LYS A 31 -2.10 -5.08 11.10
N HIS A 32 -1.45 -4.75 9.98
CA HIS A 32 -0.18 -4.02 9.98
C HIS A 32 -0.34 -2.53 10.32
N ILE A 33 -1.48 -1.92 10.02
CA ILE A 33 -1.85 -0.59 10.53
C ILE A 33 -1.89 -0.60 12.07
N ILE A 34 -2.63 -1.54 12.67
CA ILE A 34 -2.73 -1.66 14.13
C ILE A 34 -1.36 -1.99 14.75
N SER A 35 -0.60 -2.88 14.12
CA SER A 35 0.75 -3.26 14.56
C SER A 35 1.72 -2.06 14.60
N ALA A 36 1.70 -1.23 13.55
CA ALA A 36 2.63 -0.11 13.41
C ALA A 36 2.20 1.17 14.16
N LEU A 37 0.90 1.41 14.30
CA LEU A 37 0.33 2.67 14.82
C LEU A 37 -0.40 2.52 16.16
N GLY A 38 -0.77 1.30 16.56
CA GLY A 38 -1.51 1.00 17.79
C GLY A 38 -3.03 0.96 17.63
N ASP A 39 -3.58 1.61 16.60
CA ASP A 39 -5.00 1.62 16.26
C ASP A 39 -5.21 1.77 14.74
N VAL A 40 -6.47 1.92 14.31
CA VAL A 40 -6.81 2.30 12.93
C VAL A 40 -7.25 3.76 12.92
N PRO A 41 -6.36 4.71 12.56
CA PRO A 41 -6.71 6.12 12.57
C PRO A 41 -7.70 6.44 11.44
N GLU A 42 -8.38 7.59 11.52
CA GLU A 42 -9.24 8.07 10.41
C GLU A 42 -8.42 8.63 9.25
N VAL A 43 -7.24 9.17 9.55
CA VAL A 43 -6.29 9.75 8.59
C VAL A 43 -4.88 9.24 8.83
N MET A 44 -4.10 9.10 7.75
CA MET A 44 -2.72 8.64 7.79
C MET A 44 -1.83 9.62 7.03
N SER A 45 -0.66 9.95 7.61
CA SER A 45 0.38 10.73 6.93
C SER A 45 1.25 9.84 6.02
N ASN A 46 2.07 10.46 5.16
CA ASN A 46 3.08 9.71 4.39
C ASN A 46 4.04 8.92 5.31
N GLN A 47 4.32 9.43 6.51
CA GLN A 47 5.16 8.75 7.50
C GLN A 47 4.45 7.52 8.08
N ASP A 48 3.15 7.61 8.34
CA ASP A 48 2.37 6.47 8.85
C ASP A 48 2.24 5.38 7.80
N ILE A 49 1.98 5.76 6.55
CA ILE A 49 1.97 4.84 5.41
C ILE A 49 3.33 4.13 5.29
N SER A 50 4.43 4.88 5.43
CA SER A 50 5.79 4.33 5.38
C SER A 50 6.04 3.31 6.51
N LYS A 51 5.63 3.61 7.75
CA LYS A 51 5.75 2.68 8.88
C LYS A 51 4.99 1.37 8.62
N VAL A 52 3.78 1.47 8.09
CA VAL A 52 2.95 0.30 7.77
C VAL A 52 3.60 -0.54 6.67
N VAL A 53 4.17 0.09 5.65
CA VAL A 53 4.89 -0.62 4.57
C VAL A 53 6.13 -1.33 5.11
N VAL A 54 6.93 -0.67 5.95
CA VAL A 54 8.10 -1.26 6.60
C VAL A 54 7.70 -2.47 7.45
N ASP A 55 6.64 -2.36 8.25
CA ASP A 55 6.17 -3.49 9.08
C ASP A 55 5.55 -4.63 8.24
N LEU A 56 4.81 -4.31 7.18
CA LEU A 56 4.18 -5.27 6.27
C LEU A 56 5.21 -6.09 5.50
N TRP A 57 6.25 -5.43 4.98
CA TRP A 57 7.29 -6.04 4.14
C TRP A 57 8.50 -6.52 4.93
N LYS A 58 8.56 -6.26 6.24
CA LYS A 58 9.70 -6.59 7.11
C LYS A 58 11.01 -6.00 6.61
N PHE A 59 10.95 -4.79 6.06
CA PHE A 59 12.15 -4.01 5.78
C PHE A 59 12.80 -3.58 7.09
N ASP A 60 14.13 -3.54 7.12
CA ASP A 60 14.85 -2.95 8.27
C ASP A 60 14.62 -1.44 8.36
N THR A 61 14.49 -0.77 7.21
CA THR A 61 14.24 0.67 7.11
C THR A 61 13.62 1.03 5.76
N ILE A 62 13.04 2.22 5.66
CA ILE A 62 12.60 2.80 4.38
C ILE A 62 13.82 3.41 3.66
N THR A 63 14.31 2.73 2.63
CA THR A 63 15.39 3.27 1.79
C THR A 63 14.84 4.28 0.78
N PRO A 64 15.66 5.18 0.20
CA PRO A 64 15.19 6.14 -0.79
C PRO A 64 14.42 5.51 -1.98
N PRO A 65 14.87 4.38 -2.57
CA PRO A 65 14.12 3.72 -3.65
C PRO A 65 12.72 3.24 -3.21
N ILE A 66 12.60 2.70 -1.99
CA ILE A 66 11.31 2.25 -1.43
C ILE A 66 10.41 3.45 -1.20
N ALA A 67 10.94 4.53 -0.62
CA ALA A 67 10.19 5.76 -0.38
C ALA A 67 9.67 6.36 -1.69
N GLU A 68 10.49 6.42 -2.73
CA GLU A 68 10.08 6.92 -4.05
C GLU A 68 8.99 6.04 -4.68
N ALA A 69 9.13 4.72 -4.62
CA ALA A 69 8.11 3.79 -5.13
C ALA A 69 6.78 3.92 -4.37
N LEU A 70 6.85 4.13 -3.06
CA LEU A 70 5.68 4.37 -2.22
C LEU A 70 5.02 5.71 -2.58
N MET A 71 5.79 6.79 -2.74
CA MET A 71 5.27 8.09 -3.15
C MET A 71 4.64 8.04 -4.55
N ARG A 72 5.23 7.29 -5.50
CA ARG A 72 4.60 7.05 -6.81
C ARG A 72 3.25 6.37 -6.67
N SER A 73 3.13 5.40 -5.76
CA SER A 73 1.88 4.68 -5.50
C SER A 73 0.81 5.57 -4.85
N VAL A 74 1.22 6.41 -3.89
CA VAL A 74 0.34 7.41 -3.27
C VAL A 74 -0.18 8.39 -4.31
N LYS A 75 0.69 8.91 -5.17
CA LYS A 75 0.30 9.80 -6.27
C LYS A 75 -0.62 9.10 -7.28
N ALA A 76 -0.34 7.84 -7.62
CA ALA A 76 -1.19 7.08 -8.54
C ALA A 76 -2.61 6.88 -8.02
N VAL A 77 -2.77 6.67 -6.71
CA VAL A 77 -4.07 6.44 -6.08
C VAL A 77 -4.80 7.74 -5.75
N ASN A 78 -4.10 8.76 -5.27
CA ASN A 78 -4.69 10.01 -4.80
C ASN A 78 -4.65 11.16 -5.83
N GLY A 79 -3.95 10.97 -6.95
CA GLY A 79 -3.70 12.00 -7.97
C GLY A 79 -2.53 12.93 -7.61
N ASP A 80 -2.54 13.46 -6.37
CA ASP A 80 -1.51 14.35 -5.84
C ASP A 80 -1.02 13.94 -4.45
N MET A 81 0.13 14.49 -4.04
CA MET A 81 0.68 14.29 -2.71
C MET A 81 0.08 15.30 -1.72
N HIS A 82 -0.42 14.79 -0.60
CA HIS A 82 -0.92 15.60 0.51
C HIS A 82 -0.18 15.26 1.82
N PRO A 83 -0.25 16.12 2.84
CA PRO A 83 0.31 15.82 4.16
C PRO A 83 -0.32 14.58 4.80
N GLN A 84 -1.61 14.34 4.52
CA GLN A 84 -2.41 13.28 5.12
C GLN A 84 -3.53 12.84 4.18
N TYR A 85 -3.97 11.59 4.33
CA TYR A 85 -5.00 10.97 3.50
C TYR A 85 -6.01 10.22 4.39
N PRO A 86 -7.28 10.10 3.96
CA PRO A 86 -8.20 9.17 4.59
C PRO A 86 -7.61 7.75 4.60
N THR A 87 -7.83 7.00 5.67
CA THR A 87 -7.25 5.65 5.82
C THR A 87 -7.60 4.71 4.67
N ALA A 88 -8.80 4.85 4.09
CA ALA A 88 -9.17 4.09 2.88
C ALA A 88 -8.22 4.35 1.69
N THR A 89 -7.86 5.61 1.46
CA THR A 89 -6.90 6.02 0.42
C THR A 89 -5.50 5.51 0.74
N ALA A 90 -5.07 5.62 1.99
CA ALA A 90 -3.78 5.10 2.44
C ALA A 90 -3.67 3.58 2.24
N MET A 91 -4.72 2.82 2.59
CA MET A 91 -4.79 1.38 2.35
C MET A 91 -4.74 1.04 0.85
N ALA A 92 -5.42 1.82 0.02
CA ALA A 92 -5.35 1.67 -1.43
C ALA A 92 -3.95 1.96 -1.97
N ALA A 93 -3.25 2.96 -1.44
CA ALA A 93 -1.86 3.27 -1.80
C ALA A 93 -0.88 2.16 -1.39
N ILE A 94 -1.01 1.60 -0.18
CA ILE A 94 -0.20 0.46 0.30
C ILE A 94 -0.42 -0.75 -0.60
N LYS A 95 -1.67 -1.00 -0.99
CA LYS A 95 -2.01 -2.07 -1.92
C LYS A 95 -1.44 -1.83 -3.31
N HIS A 96 -1.56 -0.61 -3.83
CA HIS A 96 -0.98 -0.24 -5.11
C HIS A 96 0.54 -0.47 -5.07
N PHE A 97 1.21 0.02 -4.03
CA PHE A 97 2.63 -0.21 -3.80
C PHE A 97 2.97 -1.70 -3.84
N SER A 98 2.19 -2.55 -3.14
CA SER A 98 2.47 -3.99 -3.14
C SER A 98 2.34 -4.67 -4.50
N ASN A 99 1.62 -4.05 -5.46
CA ASN A 99 1.48 -4.59 -6.81
C ASN A 99 2.51 -4.04 -7.79
N THR A 100 3.14 -2.90 -7.47
CA THR A 100 4.03 -2.17 -8.38
C THR A 100 5.48 -2.12 -7.93
N TYR A 101 5.75 -2.48 -6.68
CA TYR A 101 7.11 -2.59 -6.19
C TYR A 101 7.71 -3.91 -6.67
N ASP A 102 8.43 -3.85 -7.80
CA ASP A 102 9.22 -4.95 -8.32
C ASP A 102 10.62 -4.86 -7.66
N GLU A 103 11.02 -5.87 -6.89
CA GLU A 103 12.32 -5.96 -6.19
C GLU A 103 13.52 -6.12 -7.14
N GLN A 104 13.43 -5.66 -8.39
CA GLN A 104 14.56 -5.64 -9.32
C GLN A 104 15.53 -4.50 -8.97
N ILE A 105 16.31 -4.70 -7.91
CA ILE A 105 17.65 -4.12 -7.71
C ILE A 105 18.66 -5.27 -7.77
#